data_AF-A0A2Z3GTH1-F1
#
_entry.id   AF-A0A2Z3GTH1-F1
#
_cell.length_a   1.000
_cell.length_b   1.000
_cell.length_c   1.000
_cell.angle_alpha   90.00
_cell.angle_beta   90.00
_cell.angle_gamma   90.00
#
_symmetry.space_group_name_H-M   'P 1'
#
loop_
_entity.id
_entity.type
_entity.pdbx_description
1 polymer ?
#
loop_
_entity_poly.entity_id
_entity_poly.type
_entity_poly.pdbx_seq_one_letter_code
_entity_poly.pdbx_strand_id
1 'polypeptide(L)'
;MVDGSMLFTDQGWQETKLGRVPAAVPADGPAGPQASEYVAHRGHYSGFTPHFERRLPPDSAAQKVFITDGAEWIGNWLAATYPAATHILDYYHVVEKLAAVARLLP
;
A
#
# COMPACT_ATOMS: atom_id res chain seq x y z
N MET A 1 1.47 2.92 -2.79
CA MET A 1 0.44 2.67 -1.75
C MET A 1 -0.03 1.25 -1.89
N VAL A 2 -0.22 0.53 -0.78
CA VAL A 2 -0.80 -0.82 -0.77
C VAL A 2 -1.81 -0.90 0.38
N ASP A 3 -2.97 -1.48 0.12
CA ASP A 3 -4.13 -1.45 1.03
C ASP A 3 -5.03 -2.68 0.82
N GLY A 4 -5.79 -3.07 1.85
CA GLY A 4 -6.92 -4.00 1.78
C GLY A 4 -8.25 -3.26 1.65
N SER A 5 -8.86 -3.28 0.47
CA SER A 5 -10.13 -2.58 0.22
C SER A 5 -11.31 -3.54 0.05
N MET A 6 -12.47 -3.19 0.60
CA MET A 6 -13.69 -3.97 0.42
C MET A 6 -14.40 -3.57 -0.87
N LEU A 7 -14.53 -4.51 -1.81
CA LEU A 7 -15.31 -4.34 -3.03
C LEU A 7 -16.62 -5.11 -2.93
N PHE A 8 -17.72 -4.47 -3.33
CA PHE A 8 -19.02 -5.12 -3.40
C PHE A 8 -19.13 -5.95 -4.69
N THR A 9 -19.49 -7.21 -4.54
CA THR A 9 -19.62 -8.20 -5.63
C THR A 9 -21.00 -8.83 -5.61
N ASP A 10 -21.29 -9.66 -6.62
CA ASP A 10 -22.46 -10.53 -6.66
C ASP A 10 -22.54 -11.50 -5.45
N GLN A 11 -21.40 -11.78 -4.82
CA GLN A 11 -21.29 -12.61 -3.61
C GLN A 11 -21.13 -11.76 -2.32
N GLY A 12 -21.48 -10.47 -2.37
CA GLY A 12 -21.35 -9.55 -1.24
C GLY A 12 -19.99 -8.85 -1.15
N TRP A 13 -19.69 -8.29 0.04
CA TRP A 13 -18.44 -7.57 0.30
C TRP A 13 -17.26 -8.53 0.37
N GLN A 14 -16.24 -8.28 -0.45
CA GLN A 14 -15.02 -9.07 -0.47
C GLN A 14 -13.79 -8.17 -0.41
N GLU A 15 -12.82 -8.58 0.39
CA GLU A 15 -11.54 -7.89 0.48
C GLU A 15 -10.71 -8.11 -0.80
N THR A 16 -10.21 -7.01 -1.35
CA THR A 16 -9.38 -6.93 -2.54
C THR A 16 -8.10 -6.18 -2.21
N LYS A 17 -6.96 -6.76 -2.58
CA LYS A 17 -5.65 -6.19 -2.32
C LYS A 17 -5.38 -5.19 -3.43
N LEU A 18 -5.18 -3.93 -3.06
CA LEU A 18 -4.98 -2.84 -3.98
C LEU A 18 -3.56 -2.31 -3.86
N GLY A 19 -2.97 -1.98 -5.00
CA GLY A 19 -1.67 -1.38 -5.10
C GLY A 19 -1.70 -0.25 -6.11
N ARG A 20 -1.10 0.89 -5.75
CA ARG A 20 -0.86 2.01 -6.66
C ARG A 20 0.63 2.31 -6.71
N VAL A 21 1.16 2.36 -7.93
CA VAL A 21 2.54 2.77 -8.24
C VAL A 21 2.45 4.04 -9.09
N PRO A 22 2.80 5.22 -8.56
CA PRO A 22 2.89 6.42 -9.37
C PRO A 22 4.06 6.28 -10.36
N ALA A 23 3.92 6.88 -11.54
CA ALA A 23 5.02 7.01 -12.47
C ALA A 23 6.20 7.73 -11.78
N ALA A 24 7.42 7.27 -12.07
CA ALA A 24 8.61 7.94 -11.57
C ALA A 24 8.66 9.36 -12.13
N VAL A 25 8.77 10.35 -11.26
CA VAL A 25 8.92 11.76 -11.66
C VAL A 25 10.30 12.24 -11.24
N PRO A 26 11.05 12.89 -12.16
CA PRO A 26 12.29 13.56 -11.81
C PRO A 26 12.05 14.56 -10.69
N ALA A 27 13.02 14.73 -9.78
CA ALA A 27 12.91 15.64 -8.65
C ALA A 27 12.53 17.09 -9.06
N ASP A 28 12.91 17.50 -10.27
CA ASP A 28 12.66 18.84 -10.84
C ASP A 28 11.47 18.88 -11.83
N GLY A 29 10.64 17.83 -11.87
CA GLY A 29 9.50 17.74 -12.79
C GLY A 29 8.30 18.62 -12.38
N PRO A 30 7.46 19.04 -13.34
CA PRO A 30 6.28 19.85 -13.05
C PRO A 30 5.31 19.11 -12.11
N ALA A 31 4.80 19.83 -11.11
CA ALA A 31 3.75 19.35 -10.23
C ALA A 31 2.44 19.22 -11.02
N GLY A 32 2.10 18.01 -11.46
CA GLY A 32 0.88 17.69 -12.19
C GLY A 32 0.38 16.28 -11.87
N PRO A 33 -0.86 15.94 -12.27
CA PRO A 33 -1.41 14.60 -12.06
C PRO A 33 -0.50 13.55 -12.72
N GLN A 34 0.14 12.76 -11.88
CA GLN A 34 1.09 11.73 -12.33
C GLN A 34 0.30 10.51 -12.78
N ALA A 35 0.60 10.00 -13.98
CA ALA A 35 0.12 8.70 -14.42
C ALA A 35 0.43 7.67 -13.33
N SER A 36 -0.52 6.81 -13.02
CA SER A 36 -0.39 5.81 -11.96
C SER A 36 -0.80 4.46 -12.51
N GLU A 37 -0.03 3.45 -12.16
CA GLU A 37 -0.36 2.07 -12.43
C GLU A 37 -1.03 1.46 -11.20
N TYR A 38 -2.04 0.64 -11.45
CA TYR A 38 -2.84 0.02 -10.40
C TYR A 38 -2.80 -1.50 -10.55
N VAL A 39 -2.70 -2.17 -9.41
CA VAL A 39 -2.83 -3.63 -9.29
C VAL A 39 -3.97 -3.89 -8.33
N ALA A 40 -4.91 -4.75 -8.74
CA ALA A 40 -6.00 -5.21 -7.91
C ALA A 40 -6.06 -6.73 -7.96
N HIS A 41 -6.13 -7.37 -6.78
CA HIS A 41 -6.26 -8.81 -6.68
C HIS A 41 -7.28 -9.18 -5.60
N ARG A 42 -8.37 -9.82 -6.02
CA ARG A 42 -9.38 -10.37 -5.12
C ARG A 42 -8.95 -11.79 -4.73
N GLY A 43 -8.62 -12.00 -3.46
CA GLY A 43 -8.08 -13.26 -2.97
C GLY A 43 -6.99 -13.07 -1.93
N HIS A 44 -6.09 -14.05 -1.83
CA HIS A 44 -4.97 -14.01 -0.89
C HIS A 44 -3.85 -13.10 -1.40
N TYR A 45 -3.09 -12.47 -0.49
CA TYR A 45 -2.04 -11.51 -0.87
C TYR A 45 -0.92 -12.16 -1.71
N SER A 46 -0.71 -13.47 -1.61
CA SER A 46 0.26 -14.19 -2.45
C SER A 46 -0.06 -14.15 -3.95
N GLY A 47 -1.33 -13.92 -4.32
CA GLY A 47 -1.72 -13.68 -5.71
C GLY A 47 -1.56 -12.20 -6.14
N PHE A 48 -1.40 -11.29 -5.18
CA PHE A 48 -1.21 -9.86 -5.39
C PHE A 48 0.27 -9.50 -5.56
N THR A 49 1.13 -9.94 -4.64
CA THR A 49 2.50 -9.43 -4.53
C THR A 49 3.34 -9.63 -5.79
N PRO A 50 3.28 -10.77 -6.52
CA PRO A 50 4.09 -10.92 -7.74
C PRO A 50 3.65 -9.96 -8.86
N HIS A 51 2.37 -9.58 -8.89
CA HIS A 51 1.86 -8.62 -9.86
C HIS A 51 2.30 -7.20 -9.52
N PHE A 52 2.31 -6.87 -8.24
CA PHE A 52 2.78 -5.58 -7.75
C PHE A 52 4.29 -5.40 -7.97
N GLU A 53 5.09 -6.42 -7.64
CA GLU A 53 6.55 -6.42 -7.81
C GLU A 53 6.96 -6.24 -9.27
N ARG A 54 6.17 -6.73 -10.24
CA ARG A 54 6.43 -6.44 -11.66
C ARG A 54 6.26 -4.97 -12.03
N ARG A 55 5.40 -4.21 -11.33
CA ARG A 55 5.21 -2.77 -11.56
C ARG A 55 6.18 -1.92 -10.75
N LEU A 56 6.58 -2.38 -9.57
CA LEU A 56 7.60 -1.76 -8.74
C LEU A 56 8.68 -2.80 -8.38
N PRO A 57 9.65 -3.07 -9.26
CA PRO A 57 10.68 -4.07 -9.00
C PRO A 57 11.47 -3.76 -7.73
N PRO A 58 11.69 -4.75 -6.83
CA PRO A 58 12.49 -4.58 -5.62
C PRO A 58 13.89 -4.01 -5.89
N ASP A 59 14.52 -4.54 -6.94
CA ASP A 59 15.89 -4.22 -7.36
C ASP A 59 16.02 -2.95 -8.20
N SER A 60 14.91 -2.23 -8.45
CA SER A 60 14.96 -0.96 -9.20
C SER A 60 15.83 0.09 -8.49
N ALA A 61 16.43 1.03 -9.20
CA ALA A 61 17.22 2.08 -8.57
C ALA A 61 16.38 3.15 -7.82
N ALA A 62 15.05 3.10 -7.94
CA ALA A 62 14.16 4.06 -7.30
C ALA A 62 14.18 3.92 -5.77
N GLN A 63 14.12 5.04 -5.07
CA GLN A 63 13.78 5.06 -3.65
C GLN A 63 12.32 4.61 -3.49
N LYS A 64 12.07 3.62 -2.64
CA LYS A 64 10.71 3.13 -2.38
C LYS A 64 10.17 3.68 -1.08
N VAL A 65 8.96 4.23 -1.16
CA VAL A 65 8.18 4.67 -0.02
C VAL A 65 6.80 4.04 -0.14
N PHE A 66 6.38 3.35 0.91
CA PHE A 66 5.08 2.71 1.00
C PHE A 66 4.20 3.44 2.01
N ILE A 67 2.98 3.75 1.57
CA ILE A 67 1.88 4.20 2.43
C ILE A 67 0.89 3.03 2.50
N THR A 68 0.53 2.60 3.70
CA THR A 68 -0.24 1.35 3.94
C THR A 68 -1.23 1.48 5.09
N ASP A 69 -2.21 0.59 5.13
CA ASP A 69 -3.19 0.44 6.23
C ASP A 69 -2.59 -0.16 7.53
N GLY A 70 -1.39 -0.73 7.43
CA GLY A 70 -0.70 -1.37 8.54
C GLY A 70 -1.15 -2.81 8.80
N ALA A 71 -1.82 -3.46 7.84
CA ALA A 71 -2.10 -4.89 7.88
C ALA A 71 -0.81 -5.70 7.98
N GLU A 72 -0.83 -6.75 8.83
CA GLU A 72 0.36 -7.54 9.15
C GLU A 72 1.00 -8.18 7.91
N TRP A 73 0.19 -8.66 6.96
CA TRP A 73 0.68 -9.26 5.73
C TRP A 73 1.47 -8.26 4.88
N ILE A 74 1.10 -6.98 4.88
CA ILE A 74 1.84 -5.92 4.16
C ILE A 74 3.19 -5.71 4.85
N GLY A 75 3.19 -5.58 6.17
CA GLY A 75 4.41 -5.40 6.95
C GLY A 75 5.43 -6.52 6.72
N ASN A 76 4.97 -7.77 6.82
CA ASN A 76 5.82 -8.95 6.62
C ASN A 76 6.36 -9.04 5.18
N TRP A 77 5.50 -8.82 4.19
CA TRP A 77 5.92 -8.84 2.79
C TRP A 77 6.92 -7.73 2.46
N LEU A 78 6.68 -6.49 2.90
CA LEU A 78 7.58 -5.38 2.64
C LEU A 78 8.91 -5.53 3.36
N ALA A 79 8.93 -6.04 4.60
CA ALA A 79 10.17 -6.30 5.33
C ALA A 79 11.04 -7.34 4.61
N ALA A 80 10.42 -8.37 4.02
CA ALA A 80 11.13 -9.41 3.27
C ALA A 80 11.60 -8.93 1.88
N THR A 81 10.78 -8.15 1.18
CA THR A 81 10.94 -7.86 -0.25
C THR A 81 11.55 -6.49 -0.53
N TYR A 82 11.26 -5.51 0.32
CA TYR A 82 11.71 -4.12 0.20
C TYR A 82 12.38 -3.64 1.50
N PRO A 83 13.45 -4.32 1.98
CA PRO A 83 14.01 -4.07 3.32
C PRO A 83 14.54 -2.65 3.55
N ALA A 84 14.88 -1.93 2.46
CA ALA A 84 15.37 -0.56 2.52
C ALA A 84 14.27 0.49 2.31
N ALA A 85 13.01 0.08 2.13
CA ALA A 85 11.92 1.02 1.86
C ALA A 85 11.47 1.73 3.14
N THR A 86 11.03 2.99 2.99
CA THR A 86 10.37 3.71 4.08
C THR A 86 8.90 3.31 4.13
N HIS A 87 8.43 2.87 5.30
CA HIS A 87 7.04 2.45 5.52
C HIS A 87 6.31 3.49 6.37
N ILE A 88 5.18 3.98 5.86
CA ILE A 88 4.35 5.01 6.48
C ILE A 88 2.94 4.44 6.65
N LEU A 89 2.44 4.44 7.89
CA LEU A 89 1.04 4.15 8.17
C LEU A 89 0.18 5.31 7.66
N ASP A 90 -0.92 5.04 6.95
CA ASP A 90 -1.77 6.12 6.50
C ASP A 90 -2.44 6.89 7.64
N TYR A 91 -2.85 8.11 7.33
CA TYR A 91 -3.39 9.03 8.32
C TYR A 91 -4.66 8.50 9.00
N TYR A 92 -5.55 7.86 8.23
CA TYR A 92 -6.82 7.36 8.76
C TYR A 92 -6.56 6.31 9.84
N HIS A 93 -5.72 5.31 9.55
CA HIS A 93 -5.39 4.25 10.50
C HIS A 93 -4.50 4.72 11.66
N VAL A 94 -3.65 5.75 11.46
CA VAL A 94 -2.98 6.42 12.57
C VAL A 94 -4.01 7.01 13.53
N VAL A 95 -4.99 7.76 13.00
CA VAL A 95 -6.02 8.42 13.81
C VAL A 95 -6.91 7.42 14.53
N GLU A 96 -7.29 6.30 13.91
CA GLU A 96 -8.05 5.23 14.59
C GLU A 96 -7.32 4.71 15.83
N LYS A 97 -6.02 4.44 15.70
CA LYS A 97 -5.19 3.96 16.82
C LYS A 97 -5.06 5.02 17.90
N LEU A 98 -4.81 6.28 17.53
CA LEU A 98 -4.74 7.39 18.47
C LEU A 98 -6.07 7.62 19.20
N ALA A 99 -7.20 7.55 18.49
CA ALA A 99 -8.53 7.70 19.07
C ALA A 99 -8.84 6.58 20.07
N ALA A 100 -8.43 5.34 19.77
CA ALA A 100 -8.57 4.22 20.70
C ALA A 100 -7.79 4.48 22.00
N VAL A 101 -6.54 4.95 21.91
CA VAL A 101 -5.73 5.31 23.08
C VAL A 101 -6.32 6.50 23.83
N ALA A 102 -6.77 7.54 23.13
CA ALA A 102 -7.34 8.74 23.74
C ALA A 102 -8.57 8.44 24.61
N ARG A 103 -9.39 7.44 24.23
CA ARG A 103 -10.54 6.99 25.03
C ARG A 103 -10.15 6.30 26.34
N LEU A 104 -8.90 5.90 26.49
CA LEU A 104 -8.36 5.26 27.70
C LEU A 104 -7.68 6.26 28.64
N LEU A 105 -7.49 7.51 28.19
CA LEU A 105 -6.88 8.56 29.01
C LEU A 105 -7.96 9.20 29.93
N PRO A 106 -7.61 9.49 31.20
CA PRO A 106 -8.52 10.05 32.19
C PRO A 106 -8.93 11.50 31.92
#